data_AF-K1U3N2-F1
#
_entry.id   AF-K1U3N2-F1
#
_cell.length_a   1.000
_cell.length_b   1.000
_cell.length_c   1.000
_cell.angle_alpha   90.00
_cell.angle_beta   90.00
_cell.angle_gamma   90.00
#
_symmetry.space_group_name_H-M   'P 1'
#
loop_
_entity.id
_entity.type
_entity.pdbx_description
1 polymer ?
#
loop_
_entity_poly.entity_id
_entity_poly.type
_entity_poly.pdbx_seq_one_letter_code
_entity_poly.pdbx_strand_id
1 'polypeptide(L)' 'MYGAFIGDIIGSQYEFDEIKTKDFTLFSYDCDFTDDSVMTVAVASAVIRAYELSKTGETEIPLSR' A
#
# COMPACT_ATOMS: atom_id res chain seq x y z
N MET A 1 5.62 6.03 -5.01
CA MET A 1 4.96 5.41 -3.84
C MET A 1 5.94 4.77 -2.85
N TYR A 2 7.22 4.57 -3.19
CA TYR A 2 8.21 4.03 -2.25
C TYR A 2 8.27 4.74 -0.89
N GLY A 3 8.26 6.07 -0.86
CA GLY A 3 8.22 6.81 0.41
C GLY A 3 6.96 6.57 1.24
N ALA A 4 5.81 6.30 0.60
CA ALA A 4 4.57 5.96 1.31
C ALA A 4 4.63 4.55 1.88
N PHE A 5 5.12 3.57 1.11
CA PHE A 5 5.34 2.20 1.61
C PHE A 5 6.39 2.14 2.72
N ILE A 6 7.48 2.88 2.58
CA ILE A 6 8.48 2.99 3.64
C ILE A 6 7.85 3.67 4.85
N GLY A 7 7.11 4.77 4.67
CA GLY A 7 6.42 5.43 5.78
C GLY A 7 5.44 4.52 6.52
N ASP A 8 4.66 3.71 5.79
CA ASP A 8 3.75 2.71 6.34
C ASP A 8 4.51 1.64 7.15
N ILE A 9 5.52 1.00 6.55
CA ILE A 9 6.30 -0.05 7.21
C ILE A 9 6.96 0.46 8.50
N ILE A 10 7.58 1.63 8.44
CA ILE A 10 8.25 2.22 9.62
C ILE A 10 7.22 2.68 10.66
N GLY A 11 6.11 3.27 10.20
CA GLY A 11 5.06 3.80 11.05
C GLY A 11 4.27 2.73 11.79
N SER A 12 4.15 1.52 11.24
CA SER A 12 3.40 0.39 11.82
C SER A 12 3.80 0.09 13.27
N GLN A 13 5.10 0.16 13.59
CA GLN A 13 5.61 -0.07 14.94
C GLN A 13 5.05 0.93 15.98
N TYR A 14 4.68 2.13 15.54
CA TYR A 14 4.25 3.23 16.40
C TYR A 14 2.74 3.50 16.32
N GLU A 15 1.98 2.66 15.61
CA GLU A 15 0.53 2.86 15.41
C GLU A 15 -0.25 2.77 16.73
N PHE A 16 0.12 1.83 17.60
CA PHE A 16 -0.53 1.60 18.90
C PHE A 16 0.30 2.05 20.10
N ASP A 17 1.49 2.63 19.87
CA ASP A 17 2.38 3.19 20.88
C ASP A 17 3.02 4.50 20.35
N GLU A 18 2.26 5.59 20.42
CA GLU A 18 2.61 6.86 19.79
C GLU A 18 3.85 7.52 20.42
N ILE A 19 4.75 8.02 19.58
CA ILE A 19 5.89 8.84 19.98
C ILE A 19 5.82 10.23 19.36
N LYS A 20 6.23 11.27 20.10
CA LYS A 20 6.19 12.68 19.65
C LYS A 20 7.59 13.24 19.37
N THR A 21 8.47 12.38 18.85
CA THR A 21 9.86 12.72 18.51
C THR A 21 10.17 12.32 17.08
N LYS A 22 11.21 12.94 16.50
CA LYS A 22 11.79 12.54 15.20
C LYS A 22 12.99 11.61 15.37
N ASP A 23 13.38 11.34 16.61
CA ASP A 23 14.42 10.38 16.96
C ASP A 23 13.76 9.02 17.19
N PHE A 24 13.70 8.22 16.12
CA PHE A 24 13.06 6.91 16.12
C PHE A 24 13.84 5.93 15.24
N THR A 25 13.65 4.65 15.51
CA THR A 25 14.29 3.58 14.74
C THR A 25 13.58 3.45 13.40
N LEU A 26 14.34 3.56 12.30
CA LEU A 26 13.75 3.43 10.97
C LEU A 26 13.30 2.00 10.67
N PHE A 27 14.08 0.97 11.01
CA PHE A 27 13.69 -0.42 10.75
C PHE A 27 13.96 -1.27 11.97
N SER A 28 12.94 -2.01 12.40
CA SER A 28 13.02 -3.02 13.45
C SER A 28 12.31 -4.30 13.00
N TYR A 29 12.44 -5.37 13.78
CA TYR A 29 11.73 -6.62 13.51
C TYR A 29 10.21 -6.53 13.69
N ASP A 30 9.74 -5.46 14.34
CA ASP A 30 8.32 -5.22 14.61
C ASP A 30 7.64 -4.40 13.50
N CYS A 31 8.41 -3.90 12.53
CA CYS A 31 7.87 -3.19 11.37
C CYS A 31 7.23 -4.17 10.37
N ASP A 32 5.99 -3.91 9.99
CA ASP A 32 5.28 -4.65 8.95
C ASP A 32 4.52 -3.70 8.01
N PHE A 33 4.15 -4.16 6.81
CA PHE A 33 3.25 -3.40 5.95
C PHE A 33 1.81 -3.47 6.49
N THR A 34 1.02 -2.42 6.29
CA THR A 34 -0.37 -2.38 6.78
C THR A 34 -1.39 -2.38 5.64
N ASP A 35 -2.66 -2.16 5.99
CA ASP A 35 -3.73 -1.97 5.03
C ASP A 35 -3.48 -0.77 4.09
N ASP A 36 -2.73 0.25 4.52
CA ASP A 36 -2.31 1.37 3.65
C ASP A 36 -1.54 0.86 2.42
N SER A 37 -0.56 -0.02 2.64
CA SER A 37 0.19 -0.65 1.54
C SER A 37 -0.70 -1.52 0.66
N VAL A 38 -1.53 -2.37 1.27
CA VAL A 38 -2.41 -3.31 0.56
C VAL A 38 -3.43 -2.58 -0.31
N MET A 39 -4.11 -1.59 0.26
CA MET A 39 -5.12 -0.79 -0.42
C MET A 39 -4.49 0.05 -1.54
N THR A 40 -3.29 0.60 -1.32
CA THR A 40 -2.56 1.32 -2.38
C THR A 40 -2.33 0.44 -3.61
N VAL A 41 -1.86 -0.80 -3.41
CA VAL A 41 -1.66 -1.75 -4.52
C VAL A 41 -2.98 -2.16 -5.15
N ALA A 42 -4.03 -2.40 -4.35
CA ALA A 42 -5.34 -2.78 -4.86
C ALA A 42 -5.95 -1.69 -5.75
N VAL A 43 -5.88 -0.42 -5.32
CA VAL A 43 -6.36 0.73 -6.10
C VAL A 43 -5.53 0.90 -7.38
N ALA A 44 -4.20 0.82 -7.29
CA ALA A 44 -3.34 0.89 -8.46
C ALA A 44 -3.69 -0.20 -9.49
N SER A 45 -3.90 -1.43 -9.02
CA SER A 45 -4.31 -2.57 -9.85
C SER A 45 -5.66 -2.32 -10.52
N ALA A 46 -6.66 -1.84 -9.76
CA ALA A 46 -7.98 -1.51 -10.29
C ALA A 46 -7.92 -0.42 -11.38
N VAL A 47 -7.13 0.63 -11.17
CA VAL A 47 -6.96 1.73 -12.14
C VAL A 47 -6.28 1.24 -13.41
N ILE A 48 -5.20 0.47 -13.29
CA ILE A 48 -4.50 -0.11 -14.44
C ILE A 48 -5.46 -1.02 -15.22
N ARG A 49 -6.20 -1.89 -14.54
CA ARG A 49 -7.16 -2.78 -15.20
C ARG A 49 -8.27 -2.01 -15.90
N ALA A 50 -8.81 -0.96 -15.28
CA ALA A 50 -9.81 -0.11 -15.90
C ALA A 50 -9.28 0.58 -17.17
N TYR A 51 -8.01 1.02 -17.15
CA TYR A 51 -7.35 1.58 -18.33
C TYR A 51 -7.24 0.54 -19.46
N GLU A 52 -6.80 -0.68 -19.17
CA GLU A 52 -6.67 -1.75 -20.18
C GLU A 52 -8.03 -2.15 -20.79
N LEU A 53 -9.08 -2.27 -19.97
CA LEU A 53 -10.45 -2.52 -20.46
C LEU A 53 -10.93 -1.42 -21.42
N SER A 54 -10.61 -0.15 -21.10
CA SER A 54 -10.95 0.98 -21.98
C SER A 54 -10.27 0.92 -23.36
N LYS A 55 -9.16 0.19 -23.49
CA LYS A 55 -8.43 0.01 -24.76
C LYS A 55 -8.94 -1.18 -25.57
N THR A 56 -9.37 -2.24 -24.91
CA THR A 56 -9.80 -3.50 -25.53
C THR A 56 -11.29 -3.51 -25.88
N GLY A 57 -12.09 -2.61 -25.28
CA GLY A 57 -13.55 -2.63 -25.42
C GLY A 57 -14.23 -3.74 -24.61
N GLU A 58 -13.46 -4.45 -23.79
CA GLU A 58 -13.95 -5.45 -22.85
C GLU A 58 -14.71 -4.75 -21.70
N THR A 59 -15.86 -5.30 -21.31
CA THR A 59 -16.70 -4.73 -20.24
C THR A 59 -16.53 -5.43 -18.90
N GLU A 60 -15.77 -6.53 -18.85
CA GLU A 60 -15.66 -7.38 -17.66
C GLU A 60 -14.21 -7.58 -17.25
N ILE A 61 -13.97 -7.53 -15.94
CA ILE A 61 -12.70 -7.91 -15.34
C ILE A 61 -12.71 -9.44 -15.25
N PRO A 62 -11.88 -10.17 -16.01
CA PRO A 62 -11.71 -11.59 -15.79
C PRO A 62 -11.11 -11.73 -14.38
N LEU A 63 -11.93 -12.23 -13.46
CA LEU A 63 -11.47 -12.58 -12.13
C LEU A 63 -10.40 -13.65 -12.33
N SER A 64 -9.15 -13.31 -12.00
CA SER A 64 -8.12 -14.33 -11.84
C SER A 64 -8.60 -15.29 -10.76
N ARG A 65 -8.84 -16.54 -11.15
CA ARG A 65 -9.00 -17.64 -10.21
C ARG A 65 -7.75 -17.81 -9.36
#